data_AF-A0A0F7ZIU3-F1
#
_entry.id   AF-A0A0F7ZIU3-F1
#
_cell.length_a   1.000
_cell.length_b   1.000
_cell.length_c   1.000
_cell.angle_alpha   90.00
_cell.angle_beta   90.00
_cell.angle_gamma   90.00
#
_symmetry.space_group_name_H-M   'P 1'
#
loop_
_entity.id
_entity.type
_entity.pdbx_description
1 polymer ?
#
loop_
_entity_poly.entity_id
_entity_poly.type
_entity_poly.pdbx_seq_one_letter_code
_entity_poly.pdbx_strand_id
1 'polypeptide(L)'
;MASIRKLSAQPAPSASASRNEYAEWIATSDPGDCLVDDPIQYWLLRRRQYPRLSRMAIDLFSIPAMSSEPERIFSLTGQMSDYGNALQAASCGGHGRIAQMLLERGADANAQGGYLGNALQAASCGGHGHIAQMLLERGVDVNAQGGKYGNSLQAASFEGHGHIAKMLLARGANVNAQGGYYGNALQAASFEGHGHIAKMLLARGADVNAQGGYYGNALEAAFLEGHGHIVQMLLERGVDVNQGCF
;
A
#
# COMPACT_ATOMS: atom_id res chain seq x y z
N MET A 1 4.44 25.69 -51.19
CA MET A 1 3.75 24.41 -50.91
C MET A 1 4.82 23.34 -50.79
N ALA A 2 5.32 23.09 -49.58
CA ALA A 2 6.39 22.13 -49.32
C ALA A 2 5.79 20.83 -48.77
N SER A 3 6.21 19.72 -49.38
CA SER A 3 5.71 18.35 -49.22
C SER A 3 5.78 17.82 -47.78
N ILE A 4 4.66 17.25 -47.31
CA ILE A 4 4.64 16.35 -46.15
C ILE A 4 5.22 15.01 -46.61
N ARG A 5 6.48 14.73 -46.30
CA ARG A 5 7.01 13.36 -46.36
C ARG A 5 6.40 12.59 -45.20
N LYS A 6 5.52 11.63 -45.49
CA LYS A 6 5.19 10.54 -44.56
C LYS A 6 6.50 9.78 -44.28
N LEU A 7 7.12 10.03 -43.13
CA LEU A 7 8.12 9.12 -42.59
C LEU A 7 7.36 7.91 -42.04
N SER A 8 7.44 6.81 -42.78
CA SER A 8 6.91 5.51 -42.35
C SER A 8 7.56 5.11 -41.03
N ALA A 9 6.77 5.00 -39.96
CA ALA A 9 7.20 4.38 -38.71
C ALA A 9 7.70 2.96 -39.00
N GLN A 10 8.92 2.64 -38.58
CA GLN A 10 9.45 1.29 -38.73
C GLN A 10 8.75 0.36 -37.73
N PRO A 11 8.32 -0.85 -38.14
CA PRO A 11 7.67 -1.80 -37.25
C PRO A 11 8.63 -2.23 -36.13
N ALA A 12 8.07 -2.43 -34.93
CA ALA A 12 8.85 -2.80 -33.75
C ALA A 12 9.60 -4.14 -33.95
N PRO A 13 10.78 -4.33 -33.32
CA PRO A 13 11.56 -5.56 -33.45
C PRO A 13 10.80 -6.79 -32.95
N SER A 14 11.14 -7.97 -33.47
CA SER A 14 10.55 -9.24 -33.01
C SER A 14 10.91 -9.56 -31.55
N ALA A 15 10.12 -10.42 -30.90
CA ALA A 15 10.31 -10.81 -29.49
C ALA A 15 11.67 -11.49 -29.19
N SER A 16 12.40 -11.94 -30.22
CA SER A 16 13.74 -12.53 -30.11
C SER A 16 14.89 -11.54 -30.32
N ALA A 17 14.61 -10.24 -30.54
CA ALA A 17 15.64 -9.25 -30.79
C ALA A 17 16.45 -8.91 -29.52
N SER A 18 17.72 -8.57 -29.74
CA SER A 18 18.67 -8.25 -28.68
C SER A 18 18.37 -6.89 -28.04
N ARG A 19 18.83 -6.70 -26.80
CA ARG A 19 18.65 -5.43 -26.07
C ARG A 19 19.17 -4.19 -26.82
N ASN A 20 20.20 -4.35 -27.64
CA ASN A 20 20.80 -3.25 -28.38
C ASN A 20 19.92 -2.83 -29.58
N GLU A 21 19.28 -3.79 -30.26
CA GLU A 21 18.38 -3.50 -31.38
C GLU A 21 17.12 -2.74 -30.93
N TYR A 22 16.59 -3.09 -29.75
CA TYR A 22 15.49 -2.31 -29.15
C TYR A 22 15.92 -0.91 -28.72
N ALA A 23 17.16 -0.73 -28.25
CA ALA A 23 17.66 0.57 -27.82
C ALA A 23 17.89 1.51 -29.02
N GLU A 24 18.37 0.98 -30.14
CA GLU A 24 18.62 1.72 -31.38
C GLU A 24 17.30 2.12 -32.09
N TRP A 25 16.28 1.26 -32.04
CA TRP A 25 14.93 1.57 -32.53
C TRP A 25 14.26 2.69 -31.71
N ILE A 26 14.43 2.70 -30.38
CA ILE A 26 13.92 3.78 -29.52
C ILE A 26 14.67 5.10 -29.78
N ALA A 27 16.00 5.05 -29.99
CA ALA A 27 16.83 6.24 -30.20
C ALA A 27 16.59 6.94 -31.55
N THR A 28 16.10 6.21 -32.55
CA THR A 28 15.78 6.73 -33.89
C THR A 28 14.32 7.19 -34.04
N SER A 29 13.50 6.93 -33.03
CA SER A 29 12.11 7.40 -32.95
C SER A 29 12.10 8.79 -32.28
N ASP A 30 12.00 9.84 -33.10
CA ASP A 30 12.04 11.24 -32.66
C ASP A 30 10.90 11.55 -31.64
N PRO A 31 11.18 12.00 -30.40
CA PRO A 31 10.15 12.30 -29.42
C PRO A 31 9.60 13.71 -29.64
N GLY A 32 8.90 13.90 -30.76
CA GLY A 32 8.04 15.04 -31.01
C GLY A 32 6.60 14.66 -30.68
N ASP A 33 6.00 15.35 -29.70
CA ASP A 33 4.56 15.33 -29.35
C ASP A 33 4.01 14.16 -28.53
N CYS A 34 4.69 13.78 -27.44
CA CYS A 34 4.01 13.15 -26.30
C CYS A 34 4.30 13.97 -25.04
N LEU A 35 3.37 14.84 -24.66
CA LEU A 35 3.23 15.31 -23.28
C LEU A 35 3.16 14.06 -22.39
N VAL A 36 4.17 13.88 -21.55
CA VAL A 36 4.31 12.69 -20.70
C VAL A 36 3.40 12.88 -19.49
N ASP A 37 2.11 12.60 -19.66
CA ASP A 37 1.11 12.62 -18.57
C ASP A 37 1.12 11.31 -17.74
N ASP A 38 2.17 10.49 -17.87
CA ASP A 38 2.32 9.23 -17.12
C ASP A 38 3.60 9.24 -16.25
N PRO A 39 3.45 9.39 -14.91
CA PRO A 39 4.55 9.33 -13.95
C PRO A 39 5.33 8.00 -13.99
N ILE A 40 4.71 6.91 -14.46
CA ILE A 40 5.30 5.57 -14.48
C ILE A 40 6.35 5.47 -15.60
N GLN A 41 6.07 6.02 -16.79
CA GLN A 41 7.03 6.06 -17.89
C GLN A 41 8.24 6.94 -17.59
N TYR A 42 8.02 8.07 -16.91
CA TYR A 42 9.10 8.95 -16.44
C TYR A 42 10.08 8.23 -15.50
N TRP A 43 9.57 7.39 -14.58
CA TRP A 43 10.40 6.62 -13.65
C TRP A 43 11.08 5.41 -14.30
N LEU A 44 10.45 4.76 -15.28
CA LEU A 44 11.02 3.61 -16.00
C LEU A 44 12.17 4.02 -16.95
N LEU A 45 12.06 5.17 -17.63
CA LEU A 45 13.12 5.73 -18.46
C LEU A 45 14.38 6.06 -17.65
N ARG A 46 14.23 6.60 -16.43
CA ARG A 46 15.36 6.91 -15.54
C ARG A 46 16.08 5.67 -15.01
N ARG A 47 15.39 4.53 -14.83
CA ARG A 47 15.97 3.28 -14.29
C ARG A 47 16.90 2.56 -15.27
N ARG A 48 16.74 2.78 -16.59
CA ARG A 48 17.63 2.18 -17.62
C ARG A 48 18.97 2.89 -17.78
N GLN A 49 19.06 4.18 -17.43
CA GLN A 49 20.25 4.99 -17.70
C GLN A 49 21.33 4.94 -16.60
N TYR A 50 20.99 4.56 -15.36
CA TYR A 50 21.94 4.50 -14.23
C TYR A 50 21.76 3.27 -13.32
N PRO A 51 22.25 2.07 -13.72
CA PRO A 51 22.00 0.81 -13.01
C PRO A 51 22.75 0.63 -11.68
N ARG A 52 23.60 1.58 -11.24
CA ARG A 52 24.40 1.47 -10.00
C ARG A 52 24.09 2.54 -8.94
N LEU A 53 23.03 3.32 -9.11
CA LEU A 53 22.64 4.38 -8.18
C LEU A 53 21.24 4.15 -7.58
N SER A 54 20.87 2.89 -7.30
CA SER A 54 19.60 2.56 -6.62
C SER A 54 19.50 3.07 -5.18
N ARG A 55 20.55 3.70 -4.64
CA ARG A 55 20.58 4.23 -3.27
C ARG A 55 20.81 5.75 -3.18
N MET A 56 20.98 6.46 -4.29
CA MET A 56 21.31 7.91 -4.26
C MET A 56 20.50 8.79 -5.24
N ALA A 57 19.71 8.24 -6.14
CA ALA A 57 18.99 9.04 -7.15
C ALA A 57 17.57 9.50 -6.76
N ILE A 58 17.18 9.38 -5.48
CA ILE A 58 15.95 10.01 -4.95
C ILE A 58 16.22 11.47 -4.52
N ASP A 59 17.47 11.88 -4.34
CA ASP A 59 17.80 13.19 -3.74
C ASP A 59 17.87 14.40 -4.70
N LEU A 60 17.52 14.28 -6.00
CA LEU A 60 17.78 15.38 -6.95
C LEU A 60 16.58 16.05 -7.65
N PHE A 61 15.33 15.76 -7.28
CA PHE A 61 14.19 16.61 -7.70
C PHE A 61 13.27 16.84 -6.50
N SER A 62 13.59 17.87 -5.72
CA SER A 62 12.76 18.54 -4.71
C SER A 62 11.79 17.68 -3.89
N ILE A 63 12.28 16.56 -3.36
CA ILE A 63 11.80 16.01 -2.10
C ILE A 63 12.81 16.52 -1.06
N PRO A 64 12.41 17.27 -0.03
CA PRO A 64 13.35 17.59 1.04
C PRO A 64 13.83 16.27 1.65
N ALA A 65 15.15 16.11 1.70
CA ALA A 65 15.88 14.91 2.08
C ALA A 65 15.20 14.08 3.18
N MET A 66 14.71 12.88 2.82
CA MET A 66 14.47 11.76 3.74
C MET A 66 15.57 10.72 3.57
N SER A 67 16.80 11.13 3.83
CA SER A 67 17.89 10.21 4.01
C SER A 67 17.68 9.48 5.34
N SER A 68 17.47 8.16 5.25
CA SER A 68 17.39 7.20 6.36
C SER A 68 16.33 7.50 7.45
N GLU A 69 15.35 6.59 7.52
CA GLU A 69 14.31 6.45 8.56
C GLU A 69 12.96 7.11 8.25
N PRO A 70 11.99 6.38 7.69
CA PRO A 70 10.59 6.82 7.68
C PRO A 70 10.01 7.03 9.10
N GLU A 71 10.68 6.50 10.13
CA GLU A 71 10.40 6.76 11.55
C GLU A 71 10.64 8.23 11.96
N ARG A 72 11.44 9.01 11.22
CA ARG A 72 11.89 10.35 11.67
C ARG A 72 11.15 11.56 11.11
N ILE A 73 10.44 11.45 9.98
CA ILE A 73 9.53 12.55 9.54
C ILE A 73 8.26 12.62 10.39
N PHE A 74 7.94 11.54 11.08
CA PHE A 74 6.79 11.45 11.99
C PHE A 74 6.89 12.38 13.23
N SER A 75 8.08 12.87 13.58
CA SER A 75 8.28 13.69 14.80
C SER A 75 8.40 15.20 14.58
N LEU A 76 8.39 15.68 13.32
CA LEU A 76 8.72 17.09 13.01
C LEU A 76 7.55 17.96 12.56
N THR A 77 6.33 17.41 12.40
CA THR A 77 5.11 18.24 12.35
C THR A 77 4.50 18.31 13.75
N GLY A 78 4.72 19.43 14.43
CA GLY A 78 4.23 19.66 15.79
C GLY A 78 2.74 19.36 15.97
N GLN A 79 2.44 18.58 17.01
CA GLN A 79 1.15 18.42 17.67
C GLN A 79 -0.07 18.07 16.79
N MET A 80 0.02 17.05 15.95
CA MET A 80 -1.16 16.24 15.64
C MET A 80 -1.13 15.06 16.62
N SER A 81 -2.09 14.93 17.54
CA SER A 81 -2.15 13.73 18.36
C SER A 81 -2.46 12.55 17.41
N ASP A 82 -1.54 11.59 17.28
CA ASP A 82 -1.75 10.38 16.47
C ASP A 82 -3.05 9.65 16.86
N TYR A 83 -3.48 9.91 18.09
CA TYR A 83 -4.69 9.42 18.74
C TYR A 83 -5.72 10.54 18.85
N GLY A 84 -6.92 10.31 18.34
CA GLY A 84 -8.07 11.19 18.53
C GLY A 84 -8.68 11.12 19.94
N ASN A 85 -8.36 10.10 20.72
CA ASN A 85 -8.82 9.98 22.11
C ASN A 85 -7.92 9.07 22.98
N ALA A 86 -8.14 9.12 24.30
CA ALA A 86 -7.37 8.34 25.27
C ALA A 86 -7.50 6.81 25.08
N LEU A 87 -8.66 6.33 24.60
CA LEU A 87 -8.89 4.92 24.36
C LEU A 87 -8.05 4.41 23.18
N GLN A 88 -7.90 5.21 22.12
CA GLN A 88 -7.02 4.91 20.99
C GLN A 88 -5.55 4.85 21.43
N ALA A 89 -5.09 5.82 22.23
CA ALA A 89 -3.72 5.81 22.76
C ALA A 89 -3.44 4.57 23.63
N ALA A 90 -4.36 4.25 24.55
CA ALA A 90 -4.25 3.05 25.37
C ALA A 90 -4.30 1.75 24.54
N SER A 91 -5.08 1.74 23.46
CA SER A 91 -5.21 0.60 22.56
C SER A 91 -3.97 0.38 21.70
N CYS A 92 -3.37 1.45 21.19
CA CYS A 92 -2.13 1.39 20.42
C CYS A 92 -0.91 1.05 21.28
N GLY A 93 -0.87 1.53 22.53
CA GLY A 93 0.23 1.27 23.48
C GLY A 93 0.08 -0.02 24.30
N GLY A 94 -0.98 -0.80 24.09
CA GLY A 94 -1.14 -2.11 24.74
C GLY A 94 -1.54 -2.04 26.21
N HIS A 95 -2.08 -0.90 26.65
CA HIS A 95 -2.48 -0.68 28.03
C HIS A 95 -3.88 -1.23 28.31
N GLY A 96 -4.04 -2.56 28.24
CA GLY A 96 -5.34 -3.23 28.36
C GLY A 96 -6.15 -2.87 29.61
N ARG A 97 -5.50 -2.69 30.76
CA ARG A 97 -6.17 -2.23 32.00
C ARG A 97 -6.72 -0.81 31.89
N ILE A 98 -5.98 0.08 31.22
CA ILE A 98 -6.40 1.47 31.01
C ILE A 98 -7.54 1.50 30.00
N ALA A 99 -7.42 0.76 28.89
CA ALA A 99 -8.48 0.63 27.89
C ALA A 99 -9.78 0.10 28.52
N GLN A 100 -9.69 -0.94 29.36
CA GLN A 100 -10.84 -1.47 30.09
C GLN A 100 -11.47 -0.42 31.00
N MET A 101 -10.66 0.27 31.81
CA MET A 101 -11.16 1.32 32.71
C MET A 101 -11.85 2.45 31.95
N LEU A 102 -11.32 2.88 30.81
CA LEU A 102 -11.92 3.92 29.98
C LEU A 102 -13.28 3.48 29.44
N LEU A 103 -13.39 2.25 28.95
CA LEU A 103 -14.66 1.69 28.48
C LEU A 103 -15.70 1.57 29.61
N GLU A 104 -15.28 1.16 30.81
CA GLU A 104 -16.16 1.10 31.99
C GLU A 104 -16.64 2.48 32.45
N ARG A 105 -15.88 3.54 32.16
CA ARG A 105 -16.24 4.94 32.44
C ARG A 105 -17.02 5.61 31.30
N GLY A 106 -17.46 4.84 30.30
CA GLY A 106 -18.31 5.33 29.22
C GLY A 106 -17.55 5.95 28.05
N ALA A 107 -16.27 5.65 27.87
CA ALA A 107 -15.57 6.01 26.64
C ALA A 107 -16.26 5.34 25.44
N ASP A 108 -16.53 6.12 24.40
CA ASP A 108 -17.11 5.61 23.16
C ASP A 108 -16.07 4.77 22.40
N ALA A 109 -16.31 3.46 22.34
CA ALA A 109 -15.44 2.50 21.66
C ALA A 109 -15.42 2.69 20.14
N ASN A 110 -16.46 3.31 19.57
CA ASN A 110 -16.59 3.60 18.14
C ASN A 110 -16.10 5.01 17.76
N ALA A 111 -15.61 5.79 18.74
CA ALA A 111 -15.14 7.14 18.51
C ALA A 111 -14.04 7.15 17.43
N GLN A 112 -14.35 7.83 16.32
CA GLN A 112 -13.46 8.06 15.21
C GLN A 112 -12.64 9.33 15.45
N GLY A 113 -11.41 9.36 14.97
CA GLY A 113 -10.53 10.52 15.02
C GLY A 113 -9.06 10.14 15.09
N GLY A 114 -8.20 11.16 14.96
CA GLY A 114 -6.76 10.96 14.91
C GLY A 114 -6.31 10.23 13.64
N TYR A 115 -5.04 9.88 13.61
CA TYR A 115 -4.40 9.23 12.47
C TYR A 115 -4.81 7.76 12.32
N LEU A 116 -5.08 7.09 13.44
CA LEU A 116 -5.41 5.67 13.48
C LEU A 116 -6.91 5.37 13.34
N GLY A 117 -7.80 6.35 13.20
CA GLY A 117 -9.23 6.11 13.01
C GLY A 117 -9.97 5.80 14.31
N ASN A 118 -10.07 4.54 14.71
CA ASN A 118 -10.76 4.13 15.96
C ASN A 118 -9.89 3.27 16.88
N ALA A 119 -10.40 2.91 18.06
CA ALA A 119 -9.67 2.12 19.04
C ALA A 119 -9.28 0.72 18.53
N LEU A 120 -10.12 0.10 17.70
CA LEU A 120 -9.85 -1.23 17.13
C LEU A 120 -8.75 -1.17 16.06
N GLN A 121 -8.75 -0.14 15.21
CA GLN A 121 -7.68 0.16 14.27
C GLN A 121 -6.37 0.44 15.00
N ALA A 122 -6.40 1.22 16.08
CA ALA A 122 -5.24 1.48 16.94
C ALA A 122 -4.68 0.20 17.58
N ALA A 123 -5.54 -0.66 18.14
CA ALA A 123 -5.13 -1.97 18.68
C ALA A 123 -4.56 -2.90 17.60
N SER A 124 -5.11 -2.82 16.38
CA SER A 124 -4.67 -3.62 15.23
C SER A 124 -3.32 -3.15 14.70
N CYS A 125 -3.07 -1.84 14.70
CA CYS A 125 -1.78 -1.23 14.37
C CYS A 125 -0.71 -1.62 15.40
N GLY A 126 -1.02 -1.48 16.69
CA GLY A 126 -0.09 -1.80 17.78
C GLY A 126 0.12 -3.30 18.05
N GLY A 127 -0.58 -4.19 17.35
CA GLY A 127 -0.42 -5.65 17.55
C GLY A 127 -1.02 -6.18 18.86
N HIS A 128 -1.97 -5.46 19.46
CA HIS A 128 -2.53 -5.80 20.77
C HIS A 128 -3.83 -6.60 20.66
N GLY A 129 -3.72 -7.86 20.26
CA GLY A 129 -4.86 -8.75 20.01
C GLY A 129 -5.84 -8.91 21.19
N HIS A 130 -5.36 -8.86 22.44
CA HIS A 130 -6.23 -8.93 23.62
C HIS A 130 -7.14 -7.70 23.77
N ILE A 131 -6.65 -6.51 23.38
CA ILE A 131 -7.46 -5.28 23.37
C ILE A 131 -8.42 -5.31 22.19
N ALA A 132 -7.96 -5.73 21.01
CA ALA A 132 -8.82 -5.91 19.84
C ALA A 132 -9.99 -6.85 20.15
N GLN A 133 -9.72 -7.97 20.83
CA GLN A 133 -10.75 -8.91 21.27
C GLN A 133 -11.76 -8.24 22.21
N MET A 134 -11.28 -7.53 23.24
CA MET A 134 -12.13 -6.81 24.19
C MET A 134 -13.02 -5.79 23.50
N LEU A 135 -12.49 -5.01 22.55
CA LEU A 135 -13.24 -4.00 21.80
C LEU A 135 -14.34 -4.64 20.94
N LEU A 136 -14.04 -5.76 20.27
CA LEU A 136 -15.02 -6.49 19.47
C LEU A 136 -16.13 -7.10 20.35
N GLU A 137 -15.81 -7.56 21.56
CA GLU A 137 -16.81 -8.03 22.53
C GLU A 137 -17.72 -6.92 23.04
N ARG A 138 -17.29 -5.65 22.95
CA ARG A 138 -18.09 -4.45 23.27
C ARG A 138 -18.89 -3.92 22.08
N GLY A 139 -18.93 -4.65 20.96
CA GLY A 139 -19.75 -4.29 19.80
C GLY A 139 -19.17 -3.18 18.94
N VAL A 140 -17.85 -2.98 18.94
CA VAL A 140 -17.20 -2.11 17.96
C VAL A 140 -17.43 -2.67 16.56
N ASP A 141 -17.79 -1.80 15.61
CA ASP A 141 -17.93 -2.19 14.22
C ASP A 141 -16.55 -2.60 13.65
N VAL A 142 -16.42 -3.88 13.34
CA VAL A 142 -15.21 -4.48 12.74
C VAL A 142 -14.87 -3.89 11.37
N ASN A 143 -15.86 -3.35 10.67
CA ASN A 143 -15.74 -2.76 9.34
C ASN A 143 -15.72 -1.24 9.34
N ALA A 144 -15.63 -0.61 10.51
CA ALA A 144 -15.55 0.84 10.63
C ALA A 144 -14.36 1.37 9.82
N GLN A 145 -14.66 2.27 8.89
CA GLN A 145 -13.65 2.91 8.05
C GLN A 145 -13.16 4.22 8.68
N GLY A 146 -11.87 4.50 8.55
CA GLY A 146 -11.22 5.71 9.05
C GLY A 146 -9.70 5.60 9.08
N GLY A 147 -9.06 6.70 9.50
CA GLY A 147 -7.60 6.75 9.67
C GLY A 147 -6.80 6.57 8.38
N LYS A 148 -5.47 6.49 8.55
CA LYS A 148 -4.50 6.30 7.46
C LYS A 148 -4.71 4.98 6.71
N TYR A 149 -4.90 3.91 7.49
CA TYR A 149 -4.94 2.56 6.94
C TYR A 149 -6.25 2.27 6.21
N GLY A 150 -7.35 2.87 6.65
CA GLY A 150 -8.71 2.70 6.12
C GLY A 150 -9.58 1.85 7.04
N ASN A 151 -9.11 0.69 7.52
CA ASN A 151 -9.78 -0.10 8.56
C ASN A 151 -8.81 -0.99 9.35
N SER A 152 -9.35 -1.71 10.34
CA SER A 152 -8.54 -2.53 11.26
C SER A 152 -7.84 -3.70 10.58
N LEU A 153 -8.47 -4.29 9.55
CA LEU A 153 -7.87 -5.39 8.80
C LEU A 153 -6.70 -4.89 7.95
N GLN A 154 -6.85 -3.73 7.31
CA GLN A 154 -5.77 -3.07 6.57
C GLN A 154 -4.60 -2.69 7.50
N ALA A 155 -4.89 -2.11 8.68
CA ALA A 155 -3.86 -1.79 9.68
C ALA A 155 -3.08 -3.04 10.15
N ALA A 156 -3.78 -4.12 10.51
CA ALA A 156 -3.13 -5.38 10.90
C ALA A 156 -2.35 -6.02 9.74
N SER A 157 -2.79 -5.81 8.49
CA SER A 157 -2.14 -6.37 7.30
C SER A 157 -0.90 -5.60 6.89
N PHE A 158 -0.89 -4.29 7.12
CA PHE A 158 0.28 -3.43 6.94
C PHE A 158 1.33 -3.72 8.01
N GLU A 159 0.96 -3.75 9.29
CA GLU A 159 1.92 -3.93 10.40
C GLU A 159 2.33 -5.40 10.65
N GLY A 160 1.82 -6.35 9.87
CA GLY A 160 2.25 -7.75 9.95
C GLY A 160 1.61 -8.57 11.07
N HIS A 161 0.54 -8.07 11.69
CA HIS A 161 -0.15 -8.73 12.80
C HIS A 161 -1.14 -9.79 12.33
N GLY A 162 -0.62 -10.87 11.72
CA GLY A 162 -1.44 -11.94 11.12
C GLY A 162 -2.44 -12.62 12.08
N HIS A 163 -2.13 -12.67 13.38
CA HIS A 163 -3.04 -13.20 14.40
C HIS A 163 -4.28 -12.30 14.60
N ILE A 164 -4.12 -10.97 14.52
CA ILE A 164 -5.22 -10.00 14.57
C ILE A 164 -6.01 -10.05 13.26
N ALA A 165 -5.34 -10.07 12.11
CA ALA A 165 -6.00 -10.21 10.82
C ALA A 165 -6.91 -11.46 10.79
N LYS A 166 -6.41 -12.60 11.30
CA LYS A 166 -7.20 -13.84 11.45
C LYS A 166 -8.43 -13.64 12.34
N MET A 167 -8.27 -12.95 13.47
CA MET A 167 -9.35 -12.65 14.42
C MET A 167 -10.42 -11.75 13.79
N LEU A 168 -10.01 -10.67 13.14
CA LEU A 168 -10.91 -9.72 12.47
C LEU A 168 -11.75 -10.41 11.38
N LEU A 169 -11.10 -11.24 10.54
CA LEU A 169 -11.80 -12.01 9.52
C LEU A 169 -12.79 -13.02 10.13
N ALA A 170 -12.45 -13.65 11.26
CA ALA A 170 -13.37 -14.54 11.98
C ALA A 170 -14.56 -13.79 12.60
N ARG A 171 -14.44 -12.48 12.79
CA ARG A 171 -15.49 -11.59 13.32
C ARG A 171 -16.24 -10.84 12.22
N GLY A 172 -16.07 -11.22 10.95
CA GLY A 172 -16.84 -10.67 9.82
C GLY A 172 -16.22 -9.43 9.19
N ALA A 173 -14.91 -9.20 9.33
CA ALA A 173 -14.22 -8.17 8.57
C ALA A 173 -14.35 -8.43 7.06
N ASN A 174 -14.72 -7.39 6.31
CA ASN A 174 -14.78 -7.42 4.86
C ASN A 174 -13.36 -7.44 4.28
N VAL A 175 -12.95 -8.59 3.75
CA VAL A 175 -11.62 -8.81 3.16
C VAL A 175 -11.32 -7.88 1.98
N ASN A 176 -12.37 -7.44 1.27
CA ASN A 176 -12.28 -6.59 0.07
C ASN A 176 -12.67 -5.13 0.34
N ALA A 177 -12.76 -4.73 1.62
CA ALA A 177 -12.98 -3.34 1.97
C ALA A 177 -11.90 -2.46 1.33
N GLN A 178 -12.35 -1.44 0.60
CA GLN A 178 -11.50 -0.43 -0.02
C GLN A 178 -11.49 0.82 0.85
N GLY A 179 -10.34 1.47 0.94
CA GLY A 179 -10.15 2.70 1.70
C GLY A 179 -8.71 2.92 2.13
N GLY A 180 -8.46 4.07 2.75
CA GLY A 180 -7.14 4.44 3.24
C GLY A 180 -6.12 4.62 2.12
N TYR A 181 -4.87 4.82 2.53
CA TYR A 181 -3.76 5.12 1.61
C TYR A 181 -3.35 3.92 0.74
N TYR A 182 -3.49 2.70 1.28
CA TYR A 182 -3.03 1.46 0.64
C TYR A 182 -4.10 0.74 -0.17
N GLY A 183 -5.35 1.23 -0.18
CA GLY A 183 -6.47 0.65 -0.93
C GLY A 183 -7.17 -0.49 -0.18
N ASN A 184 -6.54 -1.66 -0.05
CA ASN A 184 -7.12 -2.79 0.66
C ASN A 184 -6.09 -3.61 1.45
N ALA A 185 -6.58 -4.60 2.21
CA ALA A 185 -5.73 -5.40 3.10
C ALA A 185 -4.68 -6.22 2.33
N LEU A 186 -5.01 -6.72 1.14
CA LEU A 186 -4.08 -7.48 0.31
C LEU A 186 -2.99 -6.56 -0.24
N GLN A 187 -3.36 -5.37 -0.71
CA GLN A 187 -2.40 -4.35 -1.16
C GLN A 187 -1.47 -3.88 -0.03
N ALA A 188 -2.02 -3.65 1.17
CA ALA A 188 -1.23 -3.30 2.35
C ALA A 188 -0.22 -4.40 2.73
N ALA A 189 -0.66 -5.67 2.76
CA ALA A 189 0.24 -6.80 3.02
C ALA A 189 1.28 -7.01 1.90
N SER A 190 0.91 -6.72 0.66
CA SER A 190 1.82 -6.78 -0.49
C SER A 190 2.87 -5.69 -0.46
N PHE A 191 2.50 -4.48 -0.04
CA PHE A 191 3.41 -3.35 0.10
C PHE A 191 4.47 -3.61 1.17
N GLU A 192 4.09 -4.08 2.37
CA GLU A 192 5.03 -4.36 3.47
C GLU A 192 5.67 -5.77 3.41
N GLY A 193 5.40 -6.55 2.37
CA GLY A 193 6.06 -7.84 2.17
C GLY A 193 5.57 -8.95 3.11
N HIS A 194 4.37 -8.83 3.66
CA HIS A 194 3.76 -9.79 4.59
C HIS A 194 3.07 -10.95 3.86
N GLY A 195 3.88 -11.77 3.18
CA GLY A 195 3.38 -12.86 2.33
C GLY A 195 2.49 -13.88 3.04
N HIS A 196 2.68 -14.13 4.35
CA HIS A 196 1.81 -15.02 5.12
C HIS A 196 0.39 -14.45 5.33
N ILE A 197 0.27 -13.12 5.46
CA ILE A 197 -1.02 -12.43 5.52
C ILE A 197 -1.65 -12.40 4.14
N ALA A 198 -0.89 -12.09 3.09
CA ALA A 198 -1.37 -12.13 1.72
C ALA A 198 -1.96 -13.53 1.38
N LYS A 199 -1.27 -14.62 1.73
CA LYS A 199 -1.81 -15.99 1.60
C LYS A 199 -3.13 -16.17 2.33
N MET A 200 -3.23 -15.66 3.55
CA MET A 200 -4.42 -15.78 4.38
C MET A 200 -5.61 -15.00 3.79
N LEU A 201 -5.37 -13.77 3.33
CA LEU A 201 -6.38 -12.92 2.71
C LEU A 201 -6.91 -13.54 1.42
N LEU A 202 -6.02 -14.04 0.56
CA LEU A 202 -6.40 -14.75 -0.67
C LEU A 202 -7.23 -16.01 -0.36
N ALA A 203 -6.86 -16.78 0.67
CA ALA A 203 -7.64 -17.95 1.12
C ALA A 203 -9.02 -17.57 1.67
N ARG A 204 -9.25 -16.29 1.99
CA ARG A 204 -10.52 -15.74 2.49
C ARG A 204 -11.30 -14.98 1.42
N GLY A 205 -10.89 -15.08 0.15
CA GLY A 205 -11.59 -14.47 -0.98
C GLY A 205 -11.20 -13.02 -1.25
N ALA A 206 -9.99 -12.61 -0.88
CA ALA A 206 -9.45 -11.33 -1.33
C ALA A 206 -9.38 -11.27 -2.86
N ASP A 207 -9.90 -10.20 -3.44
CA ASP A 207 -9.80 -9.94 -4.88
C ASP A 207 -8.37 -9.54 -5.24
N VAL A 208 -7.72 -10.40 -6.01
CA VAL A 208 -6.33 -10.25 -6.42
C VAL A 208 -6.14 -9.12 -7.45
N ASN A 209 -7.21 -8.78 -8.18
CA ASN A 209 -7.22 -7.75 -9.22
C ASN A 209 -7.81 -6.42 -8.75
N ALA A 210 -8.14 -6.31 -7.46
CA ALA A 210 -8.67 -5.08 -6.89
C ALA A 210 -7.71 -3.92 -7.14
N GLN A 211 -8.25 -2.86 -7.73
CA GLN A 211 -7.57 -1.60 -7.99
C GLN A 211 -7.98 -0.57 -6.92
N GLY A 212 -7.04 0.27 -6.51
CA GLY A 212 -7.29 1.35 -5.55
C GLY A 212 -6.05 1.71 -4.74
N GLY A 213 -6.19 2.74 -3.90
CA GLY A 213 -5.06 3.27 -3.13
C GLY A 213 -4.00 3.94 -4.02
N TYR A 214 -2.91 4.38 -3.39
CA TYR A 214 -1.84 5.09 -4.09
C TYR A 214 -0.98 4.20 -5.00
N TYR A 215 -1.02 2.88 -4.79
CA TYR A 215 -0.13 1.90 -5.40
C TYR A 215 -0.81 1.01 -6.47
N GLY A 216 -2.03 1.37 -6.89
CA GLY A 216 -2.75 0.68 -7.97
C GLY A 216 -3.34 -0.66 -7.53
N ASN A 217 -2.56 -1.75 -7.59
CA ASN A 217 -2.99 -3.10 -7.19
C ASN A 217 -1.95 -3.83 -6.34
N ALA A 218 -2.30 -5.03 -5.87
CA ALA A 218 -1.44 -5.81 -4.99
C ALA A 218 -0.13 -6.28 -5.67
N LEU A 219 -0.14 -6.46 -6.99
CA LEU A 219 1.04 -6.84 -7.76
C LEU A 219 2.00 -5.66 -7.90
N GLU A 220 1.48 -4.49 -8.26
CA GLU A 220 2.23 -3.24 -8.37
C GLU A 220 2.85 -2.84 -7.02
N ALA A 221 2.09 -2.90 -5.93
CA ALA A 221 2.59 -2.66 -4.58
C ALA A 221 3.78 -3.59 -4.22
N ALA A 222 3.65 -4.90 -4.47
CA ALA A 222 4.73 -5.85 -4.22
C ALA A 222 5.95 -5.66 -5.15
N PHE A 223 5.72 -5.18 -6.39
CA PHE A 223 6.79 -4.92 -7.35
C PHE A 223 7.59 -3.66 -7.01
N LEU A 224 6.93 -2.61 -6.54
CA LEU A 224 7.57 -1.36 -6.12
C LEU A 224 8.55 -1.60 -4.97
N GLU A 225 8.16 -2.38 -3.97
CA GLU A 225 8.99 -2.70 -2.79
C GLU A 225 9.89 -3.93 -2.98
N GLY A 226 9.81 -4.59 -4.15
CA GLY A 226 10.71 -5.69 -4.51
C GLY A 226 10.42 -7.03 -3.82
N HIS A 227 9.19 -7.26 -3.38
CA HIS A 227 8.76 -8.48 -2.70
C HIS A 227 8.47 -9.64 -3.68
N GLY A 228 9.54 -10.17 -4.30
CA GLY A 228 9.43 -11.20 -5.35
C GLY A 228 8.66 -12.46 -4.94
N HIS A 229 8.69 -12.85 -3.66
CA HIS A 229 7.93 -14.00 -3.17
C HIS A 229 6.40 -13.76 -3.14
N ILE A 230 5.95 -12.51 -2.99
CA ILE A 230 4.54 -12.12 -3.10
C ILE A 230 4.15 -12.01 -4.56
N VAL A 231 5.00 -11.42 -5.40
CA VAL A 231 4.79 -11.35 -6.85
C VAL A 231 4.55 -12.75 -7.43
N GLN A 232 5.42 -13.71 -7.10
CA GLN A 232 5.24 -15.10 -7.54
C GLN A 232 3.90 -15.69 -7.07
N MET A 233 3.57 -15.51 -5.80
CA MET A 233 2.32 -16.01 -5.22
C MET A 233 1.07 -15.40 -5.88
N LEU A 234 1.10 -14.12 -6.20
CA LEU A 234 -0.01 -13.42 -6.85
C LEU A 234 -0.16 -13.90 -8.30
N LEU A 235 0.94 -14.05 -9.04
CA LEU A 235 0.94 -14.59 -10.41
C LEU A 235 0.38 -16.02 -10.46
N GLU A 236 0.74 -16.87 -9.49
CA GLU A 236 0.20 -18.23 -9.37
C GLU A 236 -1.32 -18.27 -9.13
N ARG A 237 -1.91 -17.17 -8.63
CA ARG A 237 -3.34 -17.05 -8.31
C ARG A 237 -4.15 -16.37 -9.41
N GLY A 238 -3.55 -16.12 -10.58
CA GLY A 238 -4.25 -15.63 -11.76
C GLY A 238 -4.47 -14.12 -11.76
N VAL A 239 -3.52 -13.33 -11.22
CA VAL A 239 -3.50 -11.87 -11.49
C VAL A 239 -3.51 -11.64 -12.99
N ASP A 240 -4.45 -10.83 -13.45
CA ASP A 240 -4.49 -10.39 -14.83
C ASP A 240 -3.41 -9.31 -15.02
N VAL A 241 -2.24 -9.75 -15.48
CA VAL A 241 -1.06 -8.88 -15.72
C VAL A 241 -1.30 -7.78 -16.77
N ASN A 242 -2.45 -7.78 -17.44
CA ASN A 242 -2.81 -6.81 -18.48
C ASN A 242 -3.77 -5.70 -17.99
N GLN A 243 -4.16 -5.67 -16.72
CA GLN A 243 -5.12 -4.65 -16.22
C GLN A 243 -4.48 -3.39 -15.63
N GLY A 244 -3.16 -3.23 -15.73
CA GLY A 244 -2.47 -1.98 -15.44
C GLY A 244 -2.11 -1.25 -16.74
N CYS A 245 -3.03 -0.44 -17.26
CA CYS A 245 -2.80 0.66 -18.20
C CYS A 245 -4.15 1.29 -18.61
N PHE A 246 -4.48 2.47 -18.06
CA PHE A 246 -5.34 3.47 -18.70
C PHE A 246 -4.85 4.86 -18.34
#